data_AF-A0A0H2RRU1-F1
#
_entry.id   AF-A0A0H2RRU1-F1
#
_cell.length_a   1.000
_cell.length_b   1.000
_cell.length_c   1.000
_cell.angle_alpha   90.00
_cell.angle_beta   90.00
_cell.angle_gamma   90.00
#
_symmetry.space_group_name_H-M   'P 1'
#
loop_
_entity.id
_entity.type
_entity.pdbx_description
1 polymer ?
#
loop_
_entity_poly.entity_id
_entity_poly.type
_entity_poly.pdbx_seq_one_letter_code
_entity_poly.pdbx_strand_id
1 'polypeptide(L)'
;MTEEIPGDEGLLSVPPLSSPFLEELIRDESCAITYSYYSTVSTNYTASNLVGAGRVLGNLFSRAGFSLEKFLEKLARRTSSGREVELSVALQWFLFTDNWVQNGSVKNLEKDCKTLLLAAESMDVDLQVTAFLIIVQSSIWCPIKILSVFKAIFRKRGEISDVAVFSWKRSGVEYSVKWLFWYKLVLRFLSTQSSPVVEAAGKLNDFGSTTLDFSVFERLLLCCVDVTDSLLAYHFIYYRWNGEGLQAYLSKNGFSDPALLVFVRGCLIQWDLYLSHIVKWPLVILHSKEGSSKF
;
A
#
# COMPACT_ATOMS: atom_id res chain seq x y z
N MET A 1 -14.43 32.76 56.02
CA MET A 1 -14.92 31.41 55.70
C MET A 1 -14.86 31.31 54.19
N THR A 2 -13.72 30.86 53.69
CA THR A 2 -13.37 30.79 52.27
C THR A 2 -12.93 29.36 52.06
N GLU A 3 -13.78 28.56 51.42
CA GLU A 3 -13.49 27.19 51.01
C GLU A 3 -12.59 27.23 49.77
N GLU A 4 -11.35 26.76 49.94
CA GLU A 4 -10.44 26.49 48.84
C GLU A 4 -10.84 25.16 48.17
N ILE A 5 -11.15 25.24 46.88
CA ILE A 5 -11.45 24.07 46.03
C ILE A 5 -10.11 23.45 45.62
N PRO A 6 -9.88 22.13 45.81
CA PRO A 6 -8.61 21.48 45.48
C PRO A 6 -8.42 21.45 43.96
N GLY A 7 -7.24 21.86 43.51
CA GLY A 7 -6.82 21.87 42.13
C GLY A 7 -6.80 20.46 41.51
N ASP A 8 -7.44 20.37 40.35
CA ASP A 8 -7.43 19.25 39.42
C ASP A 8 -6.04 19.15 38.76
N GLU A 9 -5.06 18.62 39.50
CA GLU A 9 -3.74 18.32 38.96
C GLU A 9 -3.64 16.83 38.58
N GLY A 10 -3.42 16.59 37.29
CA GLY A 10 -2.80 15.36 36.82
C GLY A 10 -3.69 14.44 36.00
N LEU A 11 -4.38 14.97 34.98
CA LEU A 11 -4.66 14.14 33.80
C LEU A 11 -3.31 13.73 33.19
N LEU A 12 -2.83 12.56 33.62
CA LEU A 12 -1.67 11.87 33.08
C LEU A 12 -1.78 11.85 31.56
N SER A 13 -1.02 12.73 30.90
CA SER A 13 -0.82 12.68 29.47
C SER A 13 -0.02 11.43 29.17
N VAL A 14 -0.69 10.28 29.10
CA VAL A 14 -0.09 9.04 28.62
C VAL A 14 0.44 9.38 27.23
N PRO A 15 1.77 9.30 27.00
CA PRO A 15 2.31 9.60 25.70
C PRO A 15 1.60 8.68 24.69
N PRO A 16 1.12 9.22 23.56
CA PRO A 16 0.42 8.40 22.58
C PRO A 16 1.32 7.23 22.24
N LEU A 17 0.82 6.00 22.46
CA LEU A 17 1.51 4.77 22.12
C LEU A 17 1.85 4.84 20.63
N SER A 18 3.07 5.26 20.35
CA SER A 18 3.59 5.34 19.00
C SER A 18 3.98 3.92 18.65
N SER A 19 3.13 3.25 17.87
CA SER A 19 3.38 1.88 17.45
C SER A 19 4.72 1.85 16.70
N PRO A 20 5.67 0.99 17.08
CA PRO A 20 7.00 0.93 16.46
C PRO A 20 6.91 0.62 14.96
N PHE A 21 5.81 -0.02 14.52
CA PHE A 21 5.54 -0.22 13.11
C PHE A 21 5.15 1.06 12.38
N LEU A 22 4.33 1.93 12.99
CA LEU A 22 4.03 3.23 12.41
C LEU A 22 5.30 4.07 12.32
N GLU A 23 6.17 3.98 13.33
CA GLU A 23 7.48 4.61 13.28
C GLU A 23 8.36 4.03 12.16
N GLU A 24 8.37 2.71 11.95
CA GLU A 24 9.09 2.07 10.85
C GLU A 24 8.53 2.46 9.46
N LEU A 25 7.20 2.56 9.32
CA LEU A 25 6.55 3.10 8.12
C LEU A 25 6.99 4.53 7.80
N ILE A 26 7.07 5.38 8.84
CA ILE A 26 7.45 6.79 8.72
C ILE A 26 8.97 6.96 8.53
N ARG A 27 9.78 6.14 9.21
CA ARG A 27 11.25 6.21 9.15
C ARG A 27 11.76 5.86 7.75
N ASP A 28 11.12 4.91 7.07
CA ASP A 28 11.42 4.61 5.68
C ASP A 28 11.10 5.78 4.73
N GLU A 29 10.22 6.71 5.10
CA GLU A 29 9.99 7.93 4.32
C GLU A 29 11.14 8.92 4.43
N SER A 30 11.70 9.05 5.63
CA SER A 30 12.75 10.02 5.94
C SER A 30 14.13 9.52 5.50
N CYS A 31 14.30 8.21 5.30
CA CYS A 31 15.51 7.62 4.73
C CYS A 31 15.54 7.62 3.19
N ALA A 32 14.54 8.17 2.51
CA ALA A 32 14.65 8.47 1.08
C ALA A 32 15.87 9.37 0.90
N ILE A 33 16.96 8.77 0.41
CA ILE A 33 18.28 9.37 0.27
C ILE A 33 18.08 10.68 -0.46
N THR A 34 18.01 11.77 0.31
CA THR A 34 17.98 13.11 -0.21
C THR A 34 19.41 13.31 -0.69
N TYR A 35 19.67 12.92 -1.94
CA TYR A 35 20.83 13.36 -2.67
C TYR A 35 20.67 14.88 -2.78
N SER A 36 21.09 15.59 -1.75
CA SER A 36 21.34 17.01 -1.82
C SER A 36 22.51 17.15 -2.77
N TYR A 37 22.20 17.25 -4.07
CA TYR A 37 23.13 17.71 -5.07
C TYR A 37 23.41 19.18 -4.71
N TYR A 38 24.31 19.39 -3.73
CA TYR A 38 24.92 20.67 -3.44
C TYR A 38 25.81 20.98 -4.64
N SER A 39 25.18 21.46 -5.70
CA SER A 39 25.89 22.08 -6.80
C SER A 39 26.35 23.43 -6.29
N THR A 40 27.59 23.50 -5.80
CA THR A 40 28.32 24.75 -5.54
C THR A 40 28.59 25.45 -6.88
N VAL A 41 27.55 25.90 -7.56
CA VAL A 41 27.68 26.90 -8.61
C VAL A 41 27.94 28.22 -7.90
N SER A 42 29.19 28.64 -7.89
CA SER A 42 29.65 29.96 -7.49
C SER A 42 28.94 31.03 -8.33
N THR A 43 27.82 31.55 -7.83
CA THR A 43 26.99 32.61 -8.42
C THR A 43 27.49 34.00 -8.01
N ASN A 44 28.73 34.34 -8.35
CA ASN A 44 29.22 35.71 -8.15
C ASN A 44 29.11 36.59 -9.41
N TYR A 45 28.45 36.13 -10.49
CA TYR A 45 28.50 36.85 -11.78
C TYR A 45 27.25 37.63 -12.20
N THR A 46 26.15 37.64 -11.44
CA THR A 46 24.98 38.49 -11.76
C THR A 46 24.14 38.82 -10.52
N ALA A 47 24.53 39.86 -9.77
CA ALA A 47 23.66 40.48 -8.78
C ALA A 47 22.43 41.11 -9.50
N SER A 48 21.27 40.45 -9.43
CA SER A 48 20.02 40.78 -10.13
C SER A 48 19.26 42.00 -9.56
N ASN A 49 19.86 42.73 -8.62
CA ASN A 49 19.27 43.92 -8.01
C ASN A 49 19.84 45.24 -8.51
N LEU A 50 20.69 45.22 -9.55
CA LEU A 50 21.02 46.44 -10.28
C LEU A 50 19.84 46.82 -11.20
N VAL A 51 19.41 48.07 -11.11
CA VAL A 51 18.36 48.64 -11.97
C VAL A 51 18.84 48.56 -13.41
N GLY A 52 18.29 47.64 -14.20
CA GLY A 52 18.72 47.40 -15.57
C GLY A 52 17.75 46.52 -16.34
N ALA A 53 17.80 46.61 -17.68
CA ALA A 53 16.88 45.92 -18.60
C ALA A 53 16.77 44.40 -18.34
N GLY A 54 17.85 43.77 -17.84
CA GLY A 54 17.86 42.36 -17.47
C GLY A 54 16.82 41.97 -16.42
N ARG A 55 16.47 42.86 -15.47
CA ARG A 55 15.44 42.57 -14.44
C ARG A 55 14.03 42.53 -15.01
N VAL A 56 13.75 43.38 -16.01
CA VAL A 56 12.47 43.39 -16.72
C VAL A 56 12.31 42.12 -17.54
N LEU A 57 13.35 41.72 -18.27
CA LEU A 57 13.38 40.46 -19.02
C LEU A 57 13.25 39.23 -18.11
N GLY A 58 13.99 39.18 -16.99
CA GLY A 58 13.90 38.09 -16.02
C GLY A 58 12.47 37.94 -15.47
N ASN A 59 11.84 39.03 -15.03
CA ASN A 59 10.46 39.00 -14.53
C ASN A 59 9.44 38.61 -15.60
N LEU A 60 9.66 39.04 -16.86
CA LEU A 60 8.82 38.66 -17.99
C LEU A 60 8.89 37.15 -18.22
N PHE A 61 10.09 36.58 -18.28
CA PHE A 61 10.28 35.14 -18.48
C PHE A 61 9.78 34.31 -17.30
N SER A 62 9.97 34.75 -16.05
CA SER A 62 9.40 34.08 -14.88
C SER A 62 7.87 34.07 -14.92
N ARG A 63 7.24 35.17 -15.32
CA ARG A 63 5.77 35.21 -15.51
C ARG A 63 5.30 34.34 -16.66
N ALA A 64 6.02 34.33 -17.78
CA ALA A 64 5.71 33.49 -18.94
C ALA A 64 5.83 32.01 -18.59
N GLY A 65 6.90 31.61 -17.90
CA GLY A 65 7.12 30.25 -17.39
C GLY A 65 5.99 29.81 -16.46
N PHE A 66 5.66 30.63 -15.46
CA PHE A 66 4.56 30.33 -14.53
C PHE A 66 3.20 30.20 -15.23
N SER A 67 2.93 31.04 -16.24
CA SER A 67 1.69 30.95 -17.02
C SER A 67 1.64 29.69 -17.89
N LEU A 68 2.78 29.26 -18.46
CA LEU A 68 2.88 28.03 -19.24
C LEU A 68 2.71 26.80 -18.35
N GLU A 69 3.35 26.76 -17.18
CA GLU A 69 3.18 25.70 -16.19
C GLU A 69 1.70 25.54 -15.80
N LYS A 70 1.01 26.64 -15.46
CA LYS A 70 -0.42 26.60 -15.15
C LYS A 70 -1.28 26.13 -16.33
N PHE A 71 -0.92 26.49 -17.55
CA PHE A 71 -1.65 26.05 -18.74
C PHE A 71 -1.47 24.55 -18.99
N LEU A 72 -0.23 24.05 -18.89
CA LEU A 72 0.08 22.62 -19.00
C LEU A 72 -0.59 21.81 -17.89
N GLU A 73 -0.58 22.32 -16.65
CA GLU A 73 -1.28 21.71 -15.51
C GLU A 73 -2.80 21.65 -15.75
N LYS A 74 -3.40 22.68 -16.38
CA LYS A 74 -4.84 22.69 -16.71
C LYS A 74 -5.18 21.76 -17.87
N LEU A 75 -4.32 21.64 -18.88
CA LEU A 75 -4.48 20.68 -19.97
C LEU A 75 -4.35 19.25 -19.45
N ALA A 76 -3.33 18.97 -18.65
CA ALA A 76 -3.12 17.68 -18.02
C ALA A 76 -4.32 17.25 -17.17
N ARG A 77 -4.90 18.16 -16.38
CA ARG A 77 -6.12 17.89 -15.59
C ARG A 77 -7.35 17.57 -16.43
N ARG A 78 -7.51 18.17 -17.61
CA ARG A 78 -8.65 17.91 -18.50
C ARG A 78 -8.53 16.58 -19.24
N THR A 79 -7.33 16.15 -19.56
CA THR A 79 -7.09 14.86 -20.20
C THR A 79 -7.03 13.71 -19.18
N SER A 80 -6.60 13.98 -17.93
CA SER A 80 -6.57 12.96 -16.87
C SER A 80 -7.96 12.62 -16.33
N SER A 81 -8.85 13.61 -16.19
CA SER A 81 -10.14 13.41 -15.50
C SER A 81 -11.03 12.35 -16.15
N GLY A 82 -11.06 12.25 -17.48
CA GLY A 82 -11.85 11.21 -18.16
C GLY A 82 -11.32 9.80 -17.91
N ARG A 83 -9.98 9.65 -17.91
CA ARG A 83 -9.30 8.38 -17.67
C ARG A 83 -9.39 7.97 -16.21
N GLU A 84 -9.26 8.90 -15.28
CA GLU A 84 -9.38 8.64 -13.84
C GLU A 84 -10.79 8.14 -13.48
N VAL A 85 -11.84 8.74 -14.07
CA VAL A 85 -13.21 8.25 -13.90
C VAL A 85 -13.36 6.83 -14.45
N GLU A 86 -12.86 6.55 -15.66
CA GLU A 86 -12.89 5.20 -16.24
C GLU A 86 -12.16 4.17 -15.35
N LEU A 87 -10.98 4.53 -14.85
CA LEU A 87 -10.22 3.70 -13.92
C LEU A 87 -11.01 3.48 -12.62
N SER A 88 -11.59 4.53 -12.03
CA SER A 88 -12.36 4.41 -10.78
C SER A 88 -13.56 3.45 -10.93
N VAL A 89 -14.26 3.50 -12.07
CA VAL A 89 -15.37 2.60 -12.38
C VAL A 89 -14.87 1.16 -12.54
N ALA A 90 -13.75 0.96 -13.24
CA ALA A 90 -13.15 -0.35 -13.39
C ALA A 90 -12.69 -0.93 -12.03
N LEU A 91 -12.11 -0.11 -11.15
CA LEU A 91 -11.70 -0.54 -9.81
C LEU A 91 -12.89 -0.90 -8.93
N GLN A 92 -13.97 -0.11 -8.97
CA GLN A 92 -15.21 -0.47 -8.27
C GLN A 92 -15.69 -1.85 -8.71
N TRP A 93 -15.70 -2.13 -10.01
CA TRP A 93 -16.07 -3.45 -10.50
C TRP A 93 -15.20 -4.57 -9.93
N PHE A 94 -13.88 -4.39 -9.84
CA PHE A 94 -12.98 -5.38 -9.24
C PHE A 94 -13.26 -5.63 -7.76
N LEU A 95 -13.65 -4.60 -7.00
CA LEU A 95 -13.97 -4.73 -5.57
C LEU A 95 -15.24 -5.55 -5.32
N PHE A 96 -16.19 -5.55 -6.27
CA PHE A 96 -17.47 -6.25 -6.13
C PHE A 96 -17.49 -7.65 -6.75
N THR A 97 -16.44 -8.04 -7.47
CA THR A 97 -16.45 -9.30 -8.25
C THR A 97 -15.37 -10.27 -7.81
N ASP A 98 -15.55 -10.93 -6.66
CA ASP A 98 -14.57 -11.89 -6.11
C ASP A 98 -14.10 -12.98 -7.11
N ASN A 99 -14.90 -13.27 -8.14
CA ASN A 99 -14.65 -14.31 -9.13
C ASN A 99 -13.84 -13.87 -10.37
N TRP A 100 -13.49 -12.59 -10.53
CA TRP A 100 -12.86 -12.13 -11.77
C TRP A 100 -11.49 -12.78 -12.03
N VAL A 101 -10.73 -13.07 -10.95
CA VAL A 101 -9.42 -13.74 -11.03
C VAL A 101 -9.55 -15.21 -11.40
N GLN A 102 -10.56 -15.90 -10.86
CA GLN A 102 -10.75 -17.35 -11.02
C GLN A 102 -11.32 -17.69 -12.41
N ASN A 103 -12.31 -16.93 -12.86
CA ASN A 103 -13.04 -17.23 -14.10
C ASN A 103 -12.49 -16.52 -15.35
N GLY A 104 -11.55 -15.58 -15.17
CA GLY A 104 -10.96 -14.82 -16.25
C GLY A 104 -10.01 -15.64 -17.14
N SER A 105 -10.19 -15.52 -18.46
CA SER A 105 -9.15 -15.92 -19.41
C SER A 105 -7.84 -15.15 -19.14
N VAL A 106 -6.69 -15.74 -19.46
CA VAL A 106 -5.38 -15.08 -19.28
C VAL A 106 -5.33 -13.71 -19.97
N LYS A 107 -6.01 -13.55 -21.11
CA LYS A 107 -6.09 -12.28 -21.84
C LYS A 107 -6.87 -11.21 -21.07
N ASN A 108 -7.98 -11.57 -20.45
CA ASN A 108 -8.76 -10.64 -19.63
C ASN A 108 -7.96 -10.25 -18.38
N LEU A 109 -7.35 -11.25 -17.72
CA LEU A 109 -6.50 -11.02 -16.56
C LEU A 109 -5.32 -10.07 -16.86
N GLU A 110 -4.66 -10.22 -18.02
CA GLU A 110 -3.61 -9.29 -18.44
C GLU A 110 -4.15 -7.87 -18.65
N LYS A 111 -5.33 -7.72 -19.26
CA LYS A 111 -5.99 -6.41 -19.45
C LYS A 111 -6.28 -5.77 -18.09
N ASP A 112 -6.85 -6.53 -17.17
CA ASP A 112 -7.23 -6.05 -15.84
C ASP A 112 -5.99 -5.65 -15.02
N CYS A 113 -4.94 -6.47 -15.04
CA CYS A 113 -3.67 -6.13 -14.40
C CYS A 113 -3.03 -4.86 -15.00
N LYS A 114 -3.16 -4.62 -16.31
CA LYS A 114 -2.72 -3.35 -16.92
C LYS A 114 -3.52 -2.16 -16.40
N THR A 115 -4.84 -2.30 -16.26
CA THR A 115 -5.70 -1.26 -15.67
C THR A 115 -5.28 -0.95 -14.23
N LEU A 116 -4.97 -1.98 -13.44
CA LEU A 116 -4.47 -1.82 -12.07
C LEU A 116 -3.13 -1.08 -12.02
N LEU A 117 -2.18 -1.41 -12.90
CA LEU A 117 -0.90 -0.68 -12.97
C LEU A 117 -1.10 0.78 -13.36
N LEU A 118 -2.00 1.08 -14.30
CA LEU A 118 -2.32 2.45 -14.67
C LEU A 118 -2.94 3.25 -13.53
N ALA A 119 -3.78 2.61 -12.72
CA ALA A 119 -4.35 3.22 -11.53
C ALA A 119 -3.31 3.41 -10.41
N ALA A 120 -2.40 2.45 -10.23
CA ALA A 120 -1.25 2.54 -9.33
C ALA A 120 -0.28 3.68 -9.70
N GLU A 121 -0.15 3.99 -11.00
CA GLU A 121 0.65 5.10 -11.52
C GLU A 121 -0.07 6.47 -11.45
N SER A 122 -1.35 6.51 -11.07
CA SER A 122 -2.20 7.71 -11.10
C SER A 122 -1.71 8.86 -10.21
N MET A 123 -2.09 10.09 -10.56
CA MET A 123 -1.84 11.26 -9.71
C MET A 123 -2.74 11.29 -8.46
N ASP A 124 -3.89 10.64 -8.54
CA ASP A 124 -4.87 10.53 -7.47
C ASP A 124 -4.44 9.46 -6.45
N VAL A 125 -4.10 9.92 -5.23
CA VAL A 125 -3.66 9.09 -4.11
C VAL A 125 -4.72 8.06 -3.71
N ASP A 126 -6.02 8.40 -3.76
CA ASP A 126 -7.09 7.48 -3.40
C ASP A 126 -7.25 6.38 -4.47
N LEU A 127 -7.05 6.73 -5.74
CA LEU A 127 -7.03 5.77 -6.84
C LEU A 127 -5.85 4.80 -6.70
N GLN A 128 -4.67 5.31 -6.34
CA GLN A 128 -3.49 4.48 -6.05
C GLN A 128 -3.76 3.49 -4.91
N VAL A 129 -4.31 3.97 -3.79
CA VAL A 129 -4.66 3.11 -2.63
C VAL A 129 -5.62 2.00 -3.04
N THR A 130 -6.64 2.34 -3.83
CA THR A 130 -7.64 1.37 -4.29
C THR A 130 -7.00 0.33 -5.20
N ALA A 131 -6.13 0.76 -6.13
CA ALA A 131 -5.38 -0.14 -6.99
C ALA A 131 -4.47 -1.08 -6.17
N PHE A 132 -3.74 -0.54 -5.18
CA PHE A 132 -2.86 -1.34 -4.34
C PHE A 132 -3.61 -2.40 -3.54
N LEU A 133 -4.75 -2.03 -2.96
CA LEU A 133 -5.62 -2.95 -2.24
C LEU A 133 -6.09 -4.09 -3.15
N ILE A 134 -6.54 -3.78 -4.38
CA ILE A 134 -6.99 -4.81 -5.33
C ILE A 134 -5.82 -5.69 -5.76
N ILE A 135 -4.65 -5.12 -6.05
CA ILE A 135 -3.44 -5.88 -6.38
C ILE A 135 -3.12 -6.89 -5.27
N VAL A 136 -3.08 -6.45 -4.00
CA VAL A 136 -2.79 -7.32 -2.86
C VAL A 136 -3.87 -8.38 -2.69
N GLN A 137 -5.16 -8.02 -2.76
CA GLN A 137 -6.26 -8.98 -2.64
C GLN A 137 -6.21 -10.04 -3.73
N SER A 138 -6.12 -9.66 -5.01
CA SER A 138 -6.00 -10.61 -6.13
C SER A 138 -4.79 -11.52 -5.96
N SER A 139 -3.69 -10.95 -5.47
CA SER A 139 -2.45 -11.65 -5.17
C SER A 139 -2.58 -12.64 -4.02
N ILE A 140 -3.48 -12.42 -3.06
CA ILE A 140 -3.79 -13.39 -2.00
C ILE A 140 -4.65 -14.54 -2.55
N TRP A 141 -5.56 -14.23 -3.47
CA TRP A 141 -6.44 -15.22 -4.10
C TRP A 141 -5.73 -16.13 -5.10
N CYS A 142 -4.77 -15.62 -5.88
CA CYS A 142 -4.02 -16.42 -6.84
C CYS A 142 -2.56 -15.93 -6.97
N PRO A 143 -1.71 -16.09 -5.95
CA PRO A 143 -0.35 -15.53 -5.92
C PRO A 143 0.46 -15.79 -7.18
N ILE A 144 0.57 -17.06 -7.57
CA ILE A 144 1.41 -17.48 -8.70
C ILE A 144 0.87 -16.92 -10.02
N LYS A 145 -0.44 -17.07 -10.25
CA LYS A 145 -1.11 -16.64 -11.49
C LYS A 145 -0.97 -15.12 -11.65
N ILE A 146 -1.31 -14.34 -10.63
CA ILE A 146 -1.25 -12.88 -10.67
C ILE A 146 0.18 -12.37 -10.81
N LEU A 147 1.12 -12.90 -10.03
CA LEU A 147 2.52 -12.50 -10.11
C LEU A 147 3.12 -12.80 -11.49
N SER A 148 2.78 -13.94 -12.09
CA SER A 148 3.24 -14.28 -13.44
C SER A 148 2.74 -13.29 -14.51
N VAL A 149 1.51 -12.80 -14.37
CA VAL A 149 0.92 -11.82 -15.29
C VAL A 149 1.59 -10.46 -15.12
N PHE A 150 1.78 -9.97 -13.89
CA PHE A 150 2.51 -8.73 -13.66
C PHE A 150 3.95 -8.79 -14.18
N LYS A 151 4.68 -9.87 -13.88
CA LYS A 151 6.04 -10.09 -14.41
C LYS A 151 6.07 -10.09 -15.94
N ALA A 152 5.08 -10.69 -16.59
CA ALA A 152 4.96 -10.67 -18.04
C ALA A 152 4.69 -9.25 -18.58
N ILE A 153 3.86 -8.45 -17.90
CA ILE A 153 3.59 -7.05 -18.28
C ILE A 153 4.85 -6.20 -18.15
N PHE A 154 5.56 -6.25 -17.01
CA PHE A 154 6.80 -5.50 -16.82
C PHE A 154 7.86 -5.89 -17.86
N ARG A 155 8.01 -7.19 -18.15
CA ARG A 155 8.91 -7.67 -19.20
C ARG A 155 8.53 -7.12 -20.58
N LYS A 156 7.23 -7.11 -20.93
CA LYS A 156 6.76 -6.55 -22.22
C LYS A 156 7.01 -5.04 -22.33
N ARG A 157 7.01 -4.32 -21.21
CA ARG A 157 7.32 -2.88 -21.14
C ARG A 157 8.83 -2.58 -21.12
N GLY A 158 9.67 -3.59 -20.88
CA GLY A 158 11.11 -3.39 -20.65
C GLY A 158 11.41 -2.73 -19.30
N GLU A 159 10.49 -2.86 -18.34
CA GLU A 159 10.60 -2.26 -17.01
C GLU A 159 11.11 -3.28 -15.99
N ILE A 160 11.95 -2.82 -15.05
CA ILE A 160 12.29 -3.59 -13.85
C ILE A 160 11.18 -3.33 -12.82
N SER A 161 10.55 -4.38 -12.30
CA SER A 161 9.37 -4.23 -11.43
C SER A 161 9.63 -3.33 -10.23
N ASP A 162 10.79 -3.49 -9.59
CA ASP A 162 11.14 -2.74 -8.37
C ASP A 162 11.23 -1.24 -8.68
N VAL A 163 11.82 -0.89 -9.83
CA VAL A 163 11.95 0.49 -10.30
C VAL A 163 10.59 1.07 -10.67
N ALA A 164 9.74 0.29 -11.35
CA ALA A 164 8.40 0.71 -11.72
C ALA A 164 7.54 0.98 -10.49
N VAL A 165 7.50 0.05 -9.52
CA VAL A 165 6.73 0.21 -8.28
C VAL A 165 7.31 1.33 -7.42
N PHE A 166 8.64 1.48 -7.36
CA PHE A 166 9.27 2.60 -6.64
C PHE A 166 8.83 3.96 -7.18
N SER A 167 8.67 4.07 -8.50
CA SER A 167 8.24 5.32 -9.15
C SER A 167 6.83 5.80 -8.80
N TRP A 168 5.97 4.94 -8.24
CA TRP A 168 4.62 5.32 -7.82
C TRP A 168 4.61 6.24 -6.60
N LYS A 169 5.68 6.18 -5.79
CA LYS A 169 5.91 7.12 -4.69
C LYS A 169 6.59 8.37 -5.24
N ARG A 170 5.95 9.54 -5.11
CA ARG A 170 6.46 10.82 -5.60
C ARG A 170 7.09 11.64 -4.48
N SER A 171 8.20 12.30 -4.80
CA SER A 171 8.85 13.23 -3.88
C SER A 171 7.95 14.45 -3.62
N GLY A 172 7.88 14.88 -2.36
CA GLY A 172 7.11 16.06 -1.94
C GLY A 172 5.59 15.84 -1.80
N VAL A 173 5.10 14.61 -2.00
CA VAL A 173 3.71 14.25 -1.69
C VAL A 173 3.68 13.64 -0.29
N GLU A 174 2.83 14.18 0.58
CA GLU A 174 2.56 13.60 1.89
C GLU A 174 1.56 12.45 1.73
N TYR A 175 1.99 11.24 2.08
CA TYR A 175 1.19 10.04 1.95
C TYR A 175 0.55 9.67 3.28
N SER A 176 -0.70 9.23 3.24
CA SER A 176 -1.36 8.69 4.43
C SER A 176 -0.73 7.36 4.85
N VAL A 177 -0.84 7.03 6.15
CA VAL A 177 -0.45 5.72 6.69
C VAL A 177 -1.08 4.56 5.89
N LYS A 178 -2.35 4.73 5.49
CA LYS A 178 -3.08 3.76 4.65
C LYS A 178 -2.39 3.56 3.31
N TRP A 179 -1.98 4.64 2.65
CA TRP A 179 -1.26 4.56 1.39
C TRP A 179 0.07 3.84 1.57
N LEU A 180 0.86 4.21 2.58
CA LEU A 180 2.17 3.60 2.85
C LEU A 180 2.07 2.11 3.16
N PHE A 181 1.06 1.73 3.93
CA PHE A 181 0.75 0.34 4.24
C PHE A 181 0.52 -0.49 2.98
N TRP A 182 -0.47 -0.10 2.15
CA TRP A 182 -0.79 -0.85 0.94
C TRP A 182 0.33 -0.83 -0.08
N TYR A 183 1.02 0.31 -0.21
CA TYR A 183 2.21 0.45 -1.05
C TYR A 183 3.30 -0.55 -0.67
N LYS A 184 3.66 -0.68 0.63
CA LYS A 184 4.67 -1.63 1.09
C LYS A 184 4.28 -3.09 0.79
N LEU A 185 3.01 -3.45 0.96
CA LEU A 185 2.54 -4.79 0.63
C LEU A 185 2.64 -5.08 -0.87
N VAL A 186 2.24 -4.13 -1.72
CA VAL A 186 2.38 -4.29 -3.18
C VAL A 186 3.84 -4.36 -3.60
N LEU A 187 4.71 -3.51 -3.03
CA LEU A 187 6.14 -3.52 -3.29
C LEU A 187 6.75 -4.89 -2.95
N ARG A 188 6.41 -5.46 -1.80
CA ARG A 188 6.86 -6.80 -1.41
C ARG A 188 6.36 -7.87 -2.38
N PHE A 189 5.12 -7.77 -2.84
CA PHE A 189 4.51 -8.77 -3.71
C PHE A 189 5.05 -8.73 -5.14
N LEU A 190 5.19 -7.53 -5.71
CA LEU A 190 5.64 -7.31 -7.09
C LEU A 190 7.17 -7.30 -7.21
N SER A 191 7.91 -7.39 -6.10
CA SER A 191 9.37 -7.46 -6.10
C SER A 191 9.91 -8.50 -7.09
N THR A 192 10.98 -8.12 -7.77
CA THR A 192 11.72 -8.96 -8.71
C THR A 192 12.29 -10.17 -7.97
N GLN A 193 12.80 -9.93 -6.76
CA GLN A 193 13.19 -10.98 -5.82
C GLN A 193 11.94 -11.49 -5.12
N SER A 194 11.58 -12.74 -5.39
CA SER A 194 10.44 -13.38 -4.76
C SER A 194 10.70 -13.51 -3.26
N SER A 195 9.81 -12.98 -2.42
CA SER A 195 9.96 -13.13 -0.98
C SER A 195 9.63 -14.57 -0.57
N PRO A 196 10.31 -15.13 0.44
CA PRO A 196 10.01 -16.49 0.93
C PRO A 196 8.54 -16.68 1.32
N VAL A 197 7.90 -15.63 1.87
CA VAL A 197 6.47 -15.63 2.22
C VAL A 197 5.57 -15.74 0.97
N VAL A 198 5.90 -15.06 -0.14
CA VAL A 198 5.13 -15.15 -1.39
C VAL A 198 5.32 -16.52 -2.05
N GLU A 199 6.52 -17.09 -1.99
CA GLU A 199 6.77 -18.46 -2.46
C GLU A 199 6.03 -19.51 -1.64
N ALA A 200 6.02 -19.37 -0.31
CA ALA A 200 5.26 -20.24 0.59
C ALA A 200 3.76 -20.12 0.32
N ALA A 201 3.25 -18.90 0.14
CA ALA A 201 1.86 -18.65 -0.24
C ALA A 201 1.49 -19.26 -1.60
N GLY A 202 2.43 -19.31 -2.55
CA GLY A 202 2.23 -19.97 -3.84
C GLY A 202 1.80 -21.43 -3.70
N LYS A 203 2.36 -22.15 -2.72
CA LYS A 203 2.07 -23.57 -2.42
C LYS A 203 0.70 -23.77 -1.77
N LEU A 204 0.07 -22.71 -1.25
CA LEU A 204 -1.29 -22.77 -0.72
C LEU A 204 -2.34 -22.88 -1.84
N ASN A 205 -2.00 -22.54 -3.08
CA ASN A 205 -2.96 -22.62 -4.20
C ASN A 205 -3.32 -24.05 -4.60
N ASP A 206 -2.51 -25.04 -4.21
CA ASP A 206 -2.76 -26.45 -4.51
C ASP A 206 -4.03 -26.96 -3.81
N PHE A 207 -4.54 -26.22 -2.81
CA PHE A 207 -5.75 -26.53 -2.06
C PHE A 207 -7.03 -25.88 -2.63
N GLY A 208 -6.95 -25.18 -3.75
CA GLY A 208 -8.11 -24.56 -4.40
C GLY A 208 -8.77 -23.44 -3.59
N SER A 209 -10.10 -23.34 -3.66
CA SER A 209 -10.92 -22.36 -2.92
C SER A 209 -11.33 -22.84 -1.52
N THR A 210 -10.88 -24.03 -1.11
CA THR A 210 -11.22 -24.56 0.22
C THR A 210 -10.59 -23.71 1.30
N THR A 211 -11.35 -23.51 2.38
CA THR A 211 -10.84 -22.84 3.57
C THR A 211 -9.85 -23.78 4.27
N LEU A 212 -8.73 -23.22 4.75
CA LEU A 212 -7.59 -23.99 5.26
C LEU A 212 -7.58 -23.96 6.79
N ASP A 213 -7.13 -25.04 7.43
CA ASP A 213 -6.85 -25.05 8.86
C ASP A 213 -5.62 -24.19 9.21
N PHE A 214 -5.47 -23.85 10.50
CA PHE A 214 -4.35 -23.02 10.94
C PHE A 214 -2.96 -23.64 10.66
N SER A 215 -2.84 -24.97 10.73
CA SER A 215 -1.54 -25.67 10.60
C SER A 215 -0.92 -25.53 9.22
N VAL A 216 -1.75 -25.36 8.18
CA VAL A 216 -1.29 -25.11 6.82
C VAL A 216 -0.51 -23.78 6.69
N PHE A 217 -0.79 -22.80 7.55
CA PHE A 217 -0.12 -21.50 7.53
C PHE A 217 1.18 -21.45 8.34
N GLU A 218 1.54 -22.50 9.08
CA GLU A 218 2.76 -22.55 9.87
C GLU A 218 3.99 -22.21 9.02
N ARG A 219 4.12 -22.88 7.86
CA ARG A 219 5.23 -22.62 6.94
C ARG A 219 5.25 -21.17 6.45
N LEU A 220 4.08 -20.59 6.17
CA LEU A 220 3.96 -19.20 5.71
C LEU A 220 4.48 -18.24 6.78
N LEU A 221 4.07 -18.45 8.03
CA LEU A 221 4.46 -17.63 9.18
C LEU A 221 5.96 -17.75 9.47
N LEU A 222 6.53 -18.96 9.41
CA LEU A 222 7.97 -19.18 9.60
C LEU A 222 8.84 -18.59 8.47
N CYS A 223 8.26 -18.29 7.31
CA CYS A 223 8.95 -17.61 6.21
C CYS A 223 8.97 -16.07 6.35
N CYS A 224 8.34 -15.50 7.37
CA CYS A 224 8.29 -14.05 7.57
C CYS A 224 9.63 -13.54 8.12
N VAL A 225 10.30 -12.67 7.37
CA VAL A 225 11.59 -12.08 7.79
C VAL A 225 11.38 -10.77 8.53
N ASP A 226 10.37 -10.00 8.13
CA ASP A 226 10.10 -8.68 8.67
C ASP A 226 8.60 -8.44 8.93
N VAL A 227 8.28 -7.21 9.31
CA VAL A 227 6.90 -6.80 9.61
C VAL A 227 6.00 -6.86 8.37
N THR A 228 6.53 -6.48 7.21
CA THR A 228 5.75 -6.48 5.95
C THR A 228 5.36 -7.90 5.57
N ASP A 229 6.29 -8.86 5.74
CA ASP A 229 5.98 -10.27 5.52
C ASP A 229 4.93 -10.78 6.53
N SER A 230 5.04 -10.38 7.80
CA SER A 230 4.07 -10.76 8.86
C SER A 230 2.66 -10.26 8.54
N LEU A 231 2.53 -9.03 8.05
CA LEU A 231 1.26 -8.44 7.61
C LEU A 231 0.70 -9.13 6.37
N LEU A 232 1.55 -9.45 5.41
CA LEU A 232 1.15 -10.19 4.23
C LEU A 232 0.64 -11.59 4.62
N ALA A 233 1.35 -12.30 5.50
CA ALA A 233 0.93 -13.59 6.03
C ALA A 233 -0.39 -13.50 6.80
N TYR A 234 -0.58 -12.47 7.63
CA TYR A 234 -1.85 -12.19 8.29
C TYR A 234 -3.00 -12.07 7.27
N HIS A 235 -2.80 -11.33 6.17
CA HIS A 235 -3.84 -11.21 5.15
C HIS A 235 -4.15 -12.54 4.45
N PHE A 236 -3.14 -13.37 4.17
CA PHE A 236 -3.38 -14.73 3.68
C PHE A 236 -4.24 -15.54 4.64
N ILE A 237 -3.92 -15.53 5.92
CA ILE A 237 -4.68 -16.22 6.96
C ILE A 237 -6.09 -15.65 7.04
N TYR A 238 -6.25 -14.33 7.16
CA TYR A 238 -7.56 -13.68 7.25
C TYR A 238 -8.52 -14.06 6.11
N TYR A 239 -8.01 -14.13 4.87
CA TYR A 239 -8.85 -14.46 3.71
C TYR A 239 -9.06 -15.97 3.49
N ARG A 240 -8.14 -16.83 3.94
CA ARG A 240 -8.14 -18.27 3.62
C ARG A 240 -8.45 -19.19 4.81
N TRP A 241 -8.32 -18.71 6.04
CA TRP A 241 -8.50 -19.52 7.24
C TRP A 241 -9.96 -19.85 7.45
N ASN A 242 -10.24 -21.13 7.76
CA ASN A 242 -11.58 -21.62 8.08
C ASN A 242 -12.02 -21.33 9.54
N GLY A 243 -11.13 -20.77 10.37
CA GLY A 243 -11.38 -20.56 11.81
C GLY A 243 -11.05 -21.78 12.68
N GLU A 244 -10.64 -22.90 12.10
CA GLU A 244 -10.34 -24.15 12.79
C GLU A 244 -8.84 -24.41 12.91
N GLY A 245 -8.47 -25.44 13.68
CA GLY A 245 -7.08 -25.91 13.81
C GLY A 245 -6.19 -25.11 14.77
N LEU A 246 -6.53 -23.86 15.10
CA LEU A 246 -5.71 -23.03 16.01
C LEU A 246 -5.57 -23.66 17.41
N GLN A 247 -6.65 -24.20 17.98
CA GLN A 247 -6.59 -24.86 19.29
C GLN A 247 -5.73 -26.13 19.27
N ALA A 248 -5.84 -26.93 18.20
CA ALA A 248 -5.02 -28.13 18.01
C ALA A 248 -3.54 -27.75 17.85
N TYR A 249 -3.26 -26.69 17.10
CA TYR A 249 -1.92 -26.13 16.92
C TYR A 249 -1.32 -25.65 18.25
N LEU A 250 -2.07 -24.87 19.03
CA LEU A 250 -1.66 -24.39 20.37
C LEU A 250 -1.38 -25.54 21.34
N SER A 251 -2.21 -26.59 21.32
CA SER A 251 -2.04 -27.75 22.20
C SER A 251 -0.78 -28.54 21.86
N LYS A 252 -0.39 -28.57 20.58
CA LYS A 252 0.78 -29.29 20.07
C LYS A 252 2.09 -28.52 20.29
N ASN A 253 2.10 -27.23 19.98
CA ASN A 253 3.33 -26.43 19.90
C ASN A 253 3.53 -25.47 21.08
N GLY A 254 2.47 -25.17 21.84
CA GLY A 254 2.50 -24.21 22.95
C GLY A 254 2.43 -22.73 22.49
N PHE A 255 2.32 -21.81 23.45
CA PHE A 255 2.16 -20.36 23.19
C PHE A 255 3.46 -19.66 22.78
N SER A 256 4.61 -20.28 23.02
CA SER A 256 5.93 -19.73 22.67
C SER A 256 6.40 -20.13 21.28
N ASP A 257 5.54 -20.77 20.48
CA ASP A 257 5.88 -21.16 19.12
C ASP A 257 6.15 -19.93 18.23
N PRO A 258 7.25 -19.91 17.46
CA PRO A 258 7.60 -18.77 16.62
C PRO A 258 6.53 -18.37 15.59
N ALA A 259 5.80 -19.33 15.00
CA ALA A 259 4.77 -19.03 14.02
C ALA A 259 3.60 -18.28 14.68
N LEU A 260 3.21 -18.68 15.89
CA LEU A 260 2.18 -17.99 16.67
C LEU A 260 2.60 -16.57 17.04
N LEU A 261 3.86 -16.36 17.43
CA LEU A 261 4.36 -15.02 17.74
C LEU A 261 4.31 -14.10 16.52
N VAL A 262 4.68 -14.60 15.33
CA VAL A 262 4.57 -13.86 14.06
C VAL A 262 3.09 -13.55 13.74
N PHE A 263 2.20 -14.53 13.92
CA PHE A 263 0.76 -14.35 13.68
C PHE A 263 0.17 -13.27 14.61
N VAL A 264 0.43 -13.36 15.91
CA VAL A 264 -0.03 -12.37 16.90
C VAL A 264 0.53 -10.98 16.58
N ARG A 265 1.81 -10.88 16.20
CA ARG A 265 2.41 -9.62 15.76
C ARG A 265 1.65 -9.02 14.58
N GLY A 266 1.35 -9.83 13.55
CA GLY A 266 0.53 -9.41 12.41
C GLY A 266 -0.86 -8.90 12.80
N CYS A 267 -1.55 -9.62 13.70
CA CYS A 267 -2.85 -9.21 14.24
C CYS A 267 -2.78 -7.86 14.98
N LEU A 268 -1.79 -7.68 15.85
CA LEU A 268 -1.61 -6.44 16.62
C LEU A 268 -1.36 -5.25 15.69
N ILE A 269 -0.52 -5.40 14.67
CA ILE A 269 -0.26 -4.33 13.72
C ILE A 269 -1.50 -4.00 12.89
N GLN A 270 -2.24 -5.02 12.43
CA GLN A 270 -3.48 -4.79 11.72
C GLN A 270 -4.50 -4.05 12.60
N TRP A 271 -4.55 -4.39 13.89
CA TRP A 271 -5.40 -3.70 14.86
C TRP A 271 -4.98 -2.24 15.06
N ASP A 272 -3.69 -1.98 15.22
CA ASP A 272 -3.15 -0.61 15.32
C ASP A 272 -3.52 0.23 14.08
N LEU A 273 -3.37 -0.35 12.88
CA LEU A 273 -3.78 0.29 11.64
C LEU A 273 -5.28 0.57 11.61
N TYR A 274 -6.10 -0.40 12.00
CA TYR A 274 -7.54 -0.20 12.09
C TYR A 274 -7.89 0.95 13.03
N LEU A 275 -7.35 0.94 14.26
CA LEU A 275 -7.57 2.00 15.26
C LEU A 275 -7.11 3.38 14.77
N SER A 276 -5.95 3.46 14.12
CA SER A 276 -5.42 4.71 13.55
C SER A 276 -6.33 5.30 12.46
N HIS A 277 -7.22 4.50 11.89
CA HIS A 277 -8.09 4.88 10.79
C HIS A 277 -9.60 4.82 11.10
N ILE A 278 -10.03 4.49 12.32
CA ILE A 278 -11.45 4.45 12.72
C ILE A 278 -12.17 5.78 12.45
N VAL A 279 -11.46 6.88 12.17
CA VAL A 279 -12.10 8.13 11.74
C VAL A 279 -12.65 8.08 10.29
N LYS A 280 -12.15 7.23 9.35
CA LYS A 280 -12.62 7.24 7.93
C LYS A 280 -12.39 5.94 7.13
N TRP A 281 -12.83 4.77 7.59
CA TRP A 281 -13.02 3.64 6.66
C TRP A 281 -14.50 3.56 6.25
N PRO A 282 -14.82 3.57 4.95
CA PRO A 282 -16.15 3.15 4.50
C PRO A 282 -16.33 1.68 4.92
N LEU A 283 -17.24 1.44 5.86
CA LEU A 283 -17.65 0.12 6.39
C LEU A 283 -18.24 -0.85 5.33
N VAL A 284 -18.11 -0.53 4.04
CA VAL A 284 -18.83 -1.19 2.94
C VAL A 284 -18.36 -2.62 2.68
N ILE A 285 -17.17 -3.04 3.15
CA ILE A 285 -16.59 -4.34 2.77
C ILE A 285 -16.86 -5.47 3.79
N LEU A 286 -17.30 -5.19 5.02
CA LEU A 286 -17.38 -6.23 6.06
C LEU A 286 -18.70 -7.00 6.15
N HIS A 287 -19.78 -6.61 5.44
CA HIS A 287 -21.09 -7.27 5.59
C HIS A 287 -21.45 -8.34 4.53
N SER A 288 -20.55 -8.72 3.62
CA SER A 288 -20.90 -9.68 2.55
C SER A 288 -20.89 -11.17 2.97
N LYS A 289 -20.44 -11.54 4.18
CA LYS A 289 -20.29 -12.96 4.56
C LYS A 289 -21.40 -13.55 5.44
N GLU A 290 -22.34 -12.77 5.97
CA GLU A 290 -23.39 -13.31 6.85
C GLU A 290 -24.59 -13.95 6.12
N GLY A 291 -24.60 -13.99 4.77
CA GLY A 291 -25.78 -14.42 4.00
C GLY A 291 -25.79 -15.81 3.38
N SER A 292 -24.67 -16.55 3.32
CA SER A 292 -24.54 -17.71 2.41
C SER A 292 -24.25 -19.06 3.09
N SER A 293 -24.91 -19.35 4.20
CA SER A 293 -24.91 -20.69 4.81
C SER A 293 -26.33 -21.19 5.10
N LYS A 294 -27.15 -21.29 4.05
CA LYS A 294 -28.37 -22.12 4.03
C LYS A 294 -28.69 -22.53 2.58
N PHE A 295 -27.97 -23.50 2.03
CA PHE A 295 -28.45 -24.41 0.97
C PHE A 295 -27.58 -25.66 0.97
#